data_AF-A0A645HID9-F1
#
_entry.id   AF-A0A645HID9-F1
#
_cell.length_a   1.000
_cell.length_b   1.000
_cell.length_c   1.000
_cell.angle_alpha   90.00
_cell.angle_beta   90.00
_cell.angle_gamma   90.00
#
_symmetry.space_group_name_H-M   'P 1'
#
loop_
_entity.id
_entity.type
_entity.pdbx_description
1 polymer ?
#
loop_
_entity_poly.entity_id
_entity_poly.type
_entity_poly.pdbx_seq_one_letter_code
_entity_poly.pdbx_strand_id
1 'polypeptide(L)'
;MSRNHPSAAGESLQQTGELERGLKDRHIQLIALGGAIGVGLFLGSAKAIHKAGPLPLVSYAIAGLAIFFIMRALGELLVHRPVAGSFATYAETYVSPWA
;
A
#
# COMPACT_ATOMS: atom_id res chain seq x y z
N MET A 1 -19.36 41.59 36.26
CA MET A 1 -18.43 40.52 36.66
C MET A 1 -18.61 39.38 35.65
N SER A 2 -18.00 39.49 34.46
CA SER A 2 -16.70 38.89 34.13
C SER A 2 -16.62 37.41 34.49
N ARG A 3 -16.91 36.52 33.53
CA ARG A 3 -15.87 35.80 32.75
C ARG A 3 -16.52 34.88 31.71
N ASN A 4 -16.30 35.22 30.45
CA ASN A 4 -16.29 34.28 29.34
C ASN A 4 -15.21 33.22 29.59
N HIS A 5 -15.58 31.95 29.50
CA HIS A 5 -14.66 30.89 29.08
C HIS A 5 -15.34 30.09 27.97
N PRO A 6 -15.12 30.43 26.69
CA PRO A 6 -15.43 29.52 25.61
C PRO A 6 -14.50 28.30 25.78
N SER A 7 -15.12 27.13 26.00
CA SER A 7 -14.42 25.86 25.96
C SER A 7 -13.88 25.66 24.56
N ALA A 8 -12.59 25.90 24.37
CA ALA A 8 -11.82 25.42 23.23
C ALA A 8 -11.73 23.90 23.31
N ALA A 9 -12.85 23.22 23.04
CA ALA A 9 -12.79 21.86 22.55
C ALA A 9 -12.15 21.97 21.16
N GLY A 10 -10.97 21.39 21.02
CA GLY A 10 -10.31 21.27 19.73
C GLY A 10 -11.23 20.53 18.78
N GLU A 11 -11.97 21.28 17.98
CA GLU A 11 -12.52 20.81 16.72
C GLU A 11 -11.30 20.47 15.86
N SER A 12 -10.86 19.21 15.93
CA SER A 12 -10.09 18.61 14.87
C SER A 12 -10.95 18.78 13.62
N LEU A 13 -10.63 19.79 12.82
CA LEU A 13 -11.16 20.02 11.49
C LEU A 13 -10.84 18.77 10.67
N GLN A 14 -11.69 17.75 10.78
CA GLN A 14 -11.87 16.76 9.74
C GLN A 14 -12.48 17.55 8.59
N GLN A 15 -11.61 18.21 7.83
CA GLN A 15 -11.91 18.63 6.48
C GLN A 15 -12.22 17.34 5.74
N THR A 16 -13.49 16.95 5.75
CA THR A 16 -14.08 16.04 4.78
C THR A 16 -14.12 16.79 3.45
N GLY A 17 -12.93 17.13 2.92
CA GLY A 17 -12.79 17.57 1.56
C GLY A 17 -13.17 16.37 0.71
N GLU A 18 -14.35 16.43 0.10
CA GLU A 18 -14.83 15.41 -0.82
C GLU A 18 -13.79 15.27 -1.93
N LEU A 19 -13.09 14.13 -1.93
CA LEU A 19 -12.01 13.88 -2.88
C LEU A 19 -12.63 13.59 -4.24
N GLU A 20 -12.31 14.41 -5.24
CA GLU A 20 -12.70 14.10 -6.61
C GLU A 20 -11.97 12.85 -7.12
N ARG A 21 -12.73 11.89 -7.64
CA ARG A 21 -12.18 10.69 -8.26
C ARG A 21 -11.62 11.04 -9.65
N GLY A 22 -10.39 11.54 -9.69
CA GLY A 22 -9.71 11.95 -10.93
C GLY A 22 -8.61 11.00 -11.43
N LEU A 23 -8.29 9.92 -10.71
CA LEU A 23 -7.25 8.98 -11.11
C LEU A 23 -7.74 8.08 -12.24
N LYS A 24 -7.12 8.25 -13.42
CA LYS A 24 -7.28 7.36 -14.57
C LYS A 24 -6.46 6.09 -14.37
N ASP A 25 -6.83 5.01 -15.06
CA ASP A 25 -6.12 3.71 -14.99
C ASP A 25 -4.62 3.84 -15.21
N ARG A 26 -4.20 4.71 -16.15
CA ARG A 26 -2.79 4.99 -16.40
C ARG A 26 -2.06 5.56 -15.17
N HIS A 27 -2.70 6.44 -14.40
CA HIS A 27 -2.10 6.98 -13.18
C HIS A 27 -1.94 5.88 -12.13
N ILE A 28 -2.93 5.02 -11.98
CA ILE A 28 -2.91 3.87 -11.06
C ILE A 28 -1.77 2.91 -11.44
N GLN A 29 -1.61 2.60 -12.73
CA GLN A 29 -0.52 1.76 -13.23
C GLN A 29 0.86 2.38 -12.98
N LEU A 30 1.01 3.70 -13.17
CA LEU A 30 2.27 4.40 -12.90
C LEU A 30 2.62 4.40 -11.40
N ILE A 31 1.62 4.55 -10.52
CA ILE A 31 1.80 4.43 -9.07
C ILE A 31 2.26 3.01 -8.71
N ALA A 32 1.58 1.99 -9.25
CA ALA A 32 1.94 0.60 -9.01
C ALA A 32 3.36 0.29 -9.50
N LEU A 33 3.74 0.74 -10.71
CA LEU A 33 5.07 0.55 -11.28
C LEU A 33 6.15 1.28 -10.46
N GLY A 34 5.88 2.53 -10.05
CA GLY A 34 6.79 3.33 -9.24
C GLY A 34 7.05 2.70 -7.87
N GLY A 35 6.01 2.17 -7.22
CA GLY A 35 6.12 1.45 -5.95
C GLY A 35 6.84 0.10 -6.10
N ALA A 36 6.53 -0.67 -7.15
CA ALA A 36 7.10 -2.00 -7.37
C ALA A 36 8.58 -1.97 -7.78
N ILE A 37 8.98 -1.02 -8.63
CA ILE A 37 10.38 -0.87 -9.03
C ILE A 37 11.19 -0.24 -7.89
N GLY A 38 10.72 0.91 -7.36
CA GLY A 38 11.15 1.53 -6.10
C GLY A 38 12.67 1.57 -5.80
N VAL A 39 13.01 1.89 -4.55
CA VAL A 39 14.40 1.80 -4.06
C VAL A 39 14.80 0.35 -3.79
N GLY A 40 13.83 -0.54 -3.52
CA GLY A 40 14.07 -1.94 -3.15
C GLY A 40 14.80 -2.76 -4.22
N LEU A 41 14.38 -2.64 -5.50
CA LEU A 41 15.07 -3.31 -6.59
C LEU A 41 16.50 -2.79 -6.75
N PHE A 42 16.72 -1.47 -6.69
CA PHE A 42 18.05 -0.89 -6.92
C PHE A 42 19.02 -1.06 -5.74
N LEU A 43 18.58 -0.74 -4.52
CA LEU A 43 19.39 -0.86 -3.30
C LEU A 43 19.65 -2.32 -2.92
N GLY A 44 18.65 -3.18 -3.10
CA GLY A 44 18.75 -4.62 -2.84
C GLY A 44 19.59 -5.35 -3.88
N SER A 45 19.33 -5.11 -5.18
CA SER A 45 20.01 -5.84 -6.25
C SER A 45 21.48 -5.46 -6.38
N ALA A 46 21.84 -4.18 -6.20
CA ALA A 46 23.25 -3.75 -6.28
C ALA A 46 24.13 -4.49 -5.26
N LYS A 47 23.63 -4.69 -4.04
CA LYS A 47 24.35 -5.41 -2.97
C LYS A 47 24.30 -6.93 -3.14
N ALA A 48 23.17 -7.47 -3.62
CA ALA A 48 22.98 -8.90 -3.84
C ALA A 48 23.83 -9.45 -4.99
N ILE A 49 23.85 -8.76 -6.13
CA ILE A 49 24.61 -9.17 -7.32
C ILE A 49 26.12 -9.15 -7.03
N HIS A 50 26.61 -8.12 -6.31
CA HIS A 50 28.02 -7.96 -6.00
C HIS A 50 28.56 -9.04 -5.01
N LYS A 51 27.68 -9.64 -4.20
CA LYS A 51 28.06 -10.68 -3.21
C LYS A 51 27.79 -12.11 -3.68
N ALA A 52 26.72 -12.35 -4.42
CA ALA A 52 26.21 -13.70 -4.69
C ALA A 52 26.37 -14.17 -6.15
N GLY A 53 26.95 -13.34 -7.04
CA GLY A 53 27.05 -13.66 -8.46
C GLY A 53 25.68 -13.61 -9.17
N PRO A 54 25.48 -14.31 -10.30
CA PRO A 54 24.24 -14.23 -11.09
C PRO A 54 23.05 -15.04 -10.52
N LEU A 55 23.26 -15.86 -9.48
CA LEU A 55 22.22 -16.69 -8.85
C LEU A 55 21.00 -15.95 -8.29
N PRO A 56 21.08 -14.70 -7.79
CA PRO A 56 19.92 -13.96 -7.29
C PRO A 56 18.79 -13.83 -8.31
N LEU A 57 19.11 -13.84 -9.61
CA LEU A 57 18.10 -13.73 -10.67
C LEU A 57 17.09 -14.88 -10.62
N VAL A 58 17.55 -16.10 -10.29
CA VAL A 58 16.69 -17.29 -10.13
C VAL A 58 15.83 -17.15 -8.87
N SER A 59 16.41 -16.67 -7.77
CA SER A 59 15.62 -16.41 -6.55
C SER A 59 14.56 -15.33 -6.76
N TYR A 60 14.84 -14.30 -7.56
CA TYR A 60 13.88 -13.28 -7.93
C TYR A 60 12.73 -13.85 -8.78
N ALA A 61 13.02 -14.79 -9.69
CA ALA A 61 11.97 -15.46 -10.46
C ALA A 61 11.04 -16.30 -9.56
N ILE A 62 11.60 -17.06 -8.62
CA ILE A 62 10.81 -17.89 -7.69
C ILE A 62 10.01 -17.00 -6.73
N ALA A 63 10.64 -15.98 -6.14
CA ALA A 63 9.94 -15.02 -5.28
C ALA A 63 8.86 -14.26 -6.04
N GLY A 64 9.13 -13.85 -7.28
CA GLY A 64 8.18 -13.21 -8.17
C GLY A 64 6.97 -14.10 -8.46
N LEU A 65 7.17 -15.40 -8.65
CA LEU A 65 6.09 -16.36 -8.82
C LEU A 65 5.20 -16.47 -7.57
N ALA A 66 5.81 -16.52 -6.38
CA ALA A 66 5.06 -16.52 -5.12
C ALA A 66 4.25 -15.22 -4.95
N ILE A 67 4.87 -14.06 -5.20
CA ILE A 67 4.21 -12.75 -5.15
C ILE A 67 3.08 -12.66 -6.18
N PHE A 68 3.23 -13.26 -7.37
CA PHE A 68 2.19 -13.29 -8.38
C PHE A 68 0.91 -13.97 -7.87
N PHE A 69 1.03 -15.12 -7.20
CA PHE A 69 -0.13 -15.80 -6.61
C PHE A 69 -0.79 -14.97 -5.50
N ILE A 70 0.01 -14.34 -4.64
CA ILE A 70 -0.50 -13.44 -3.59
C ILE A 70 -1.27 -12.27 -4.22
N MET A 71 -0.69 -11.62 -5.23
CA MET A 71 -1.31 -10.48 -5.91
C MET A 71 -2.59 -10.87 -6.65
N ARG A 72 -2.64 -12.07 -7.24
CA ARG A 72 -3.86 -12.61 -7.84
C ARG A 72 -4.98 -12.76 -6.82
N ALA A 73 -4.71 -13.37 -5.67
CA ALA A 73 -5.69 -13.53 -4.60
C ALA A 73 -6.15 -12.19 -4.01
N LEU A 74 -5.22 -11.25 -3.80
CA LEU A 74 -5.57 -9.89 -3.35
C LEU A 74 -6.40 -9.12 -4.38
N GLY A 75 -6.13 -9.31 -5.67
CA GLY A 75 -6.90 -8.73 -6.76
C GLY A 75 -8.35 -9.23 -6.79
N GLU A 76 -8.56 -10.52 -6.57
CA GLU A 76 -9.91 -11.10 -6.44
C GLU A 76 -10.67 -10.49 -5.25
N LEU A 77 -9.98 -10.27 -4.14
CA LEU A 77 -10.56 -9.66 -2.95
C LEU A 77 -10.91 -8.18 -3.14
N LEU A 78 -10.06 -7.42 -3.85
CA LEU A 78 -10.30 -6.02 -4.21
C LEU A 78 -11.54 -5.85 -5.09
N VAL A 79 -11.77 -6.79 -6.02
CA VAL A 79 -12.98 -6.79 -6.87
C VAL A 79 -14.22 -7.17 -6.05
N HIS A 80 -14.10 -8.13 -5.13
CA HIS A 80 -15.21 -8.55 -4.30
C HIS A 80 -15.65 -7.47 -3.30
N ARG A 81 -14.71 -6.77 -2.66
CA ARG A 81 -14.99 -5.77 -1.64
C ARG A 81 -14.14 -4.51 -1.83
N PRO A 82 -14.54 -3.58 -2.72
CA PRO A 82 -13.76 -2.38 -3.00
C PRO A 82 -13.85 -1.39 -1.83
N VAL A 83 -12.93 -1.49 -0.88
CA VAL A 83 -12.75 -0.52 0.21
C VAL A 83 -11.61 0.45 -0.11
N ALA A 84 -11.77 1.72 0.25
CA ALA A 84 -10.70 2.72 0.20
C ALA A 84 -9.73 2.50 1.39
N GLY A 85 -9.08 1.34 1.42
CA GLY A 85 -8.20 0.88 2.49
C GLY A 85 -6.98 0.13 1.97
N SER A 86 -6.08 -0.26 2.88
CA SER A 86 -4.87 -1.03 2.57
C SER A 86 -5.15 -2.54 2.62
N PHE A 87 -4.20 -3.36 2.19
CA PHE A 87 -4.23 -4.81 2.40
C PHE A 87 -4.45 -5.19 3.88
N ALA A 88 -3.94 -4.38 4.80
CA ALA A 88 -4.16 -4.54 6.25
C ALA A 88 -5.64 -4.50 6.63
N THR A 89 -6.47 -3.69 5.96
CA THR A 89 -7.92 -3.62 6.23
C THR A 89 -8.61 -4.95 5.94
N TYR A 90 -8.13 -5.69 4.93
CA TYR A 90 -8.63 -7.04 4.67
C TYR A 90 -8.11 -8.05 5.71
N ALA A 91 -6.87 -7.93 6.16
CA ALA A 91 -6.34 -8.77 7.24
C ALA A 91 -7.14 -8.57 8.54
N GLU A 92 -7.43 -7.32 8.91
CA GLU A 92 -8.27 -6.98 10.05
C GLU A 92 -9.67 -7.61 9.95
N THR A 93 -10.26 -7.55 8.75
CA THR A 93 -11.63 -8.02 8.50
C THR A 93 -11.73 -9.55 8.46
N TYR A 94 -10.76 -10.24 7.88
CA TYR A 94 -10.83 -11.69 7.61
C TYR A 94 -9.99 -12.56 8.53
N VAL A 95 -8.97 -12.01 9.18
CA VAL A 95 -8.08 -12.74 10.09
C VAL A 95 -8.43 -12.43 11.53
N SER A 96 -8.29 -11.17 11.94
CA SER A 96 -8.49 -10.73 13.33
C SER A 96 -8.33 -9.22 13.44
N PRO A 97 -9.06 -8.53 14.35
CA PRO A 97 -8.86 -7.10 14.64
C PRO A 97 -7.44 -6.71 15.10
N TRP A 98 -6.58 -7.69 15.39
CA TRP A 98 -5.20 -7.50 15.87
C TRP A 98 -4.13 -7.84 14.80
N ALA A 99 -4.56 -8.23 13.59
CA ALA A 99 -3.68 -8.61 12.48
C ALA A 99 -3.19 -7.40 11.68
#